data_AF-A0A1M5SMV2-F1
#
_entry.id   AF-A0A1M5SMV2-F1
#
_cell.length_a   1.000
_cell.length_b   1.000
_cell.length_c   1.000
_cell.angle_alpha   90.00
_cell.angle_beta   90.00
_cell.angle_gamma   90.00
#
_symmetry.space_group_name_H-M   'P 1'
#
loop_
_entity.id
_entity.type
_entity.pdbx_description
1 polymer ?
#
loop_
_entity_poly.entity_id
_entity_poly.type
_entity_poly.pdbx_seq_one_letter_code
_entity_poly.pdbx_strand_id
1 'polypeptide(L)'
;MFTRILALVVLPFALAFGGSLTLALPAPLMQLSEQVTEKSMALDYDGAMALAKKVRGSDDGVGCVLENIVRVSRYDDLGDTASLLKAGVNLEKCASTGLWEALRKFELGYVQSESGHSVKGAMTTRSAAKLFEESPEQEARAFYAIYAYYIDKSFSWVPFKSDRRSEYLAVLDSVATGSKRFWPLYLTSLVWMHYDKGDFNAGLKLAQRGLGKVPNHPVLLQVKADMLYRLKRYKEAAAIYEKSAADYMARTGKSIRYWCAVMNLVRIYADMGDKVKMQAWREKLNDDTFKKMKNWMPGSLTDDLDKRDLLD
;
A
#
# COMPACT_ATOMS: atom_id res chain seq x y z
N MET A 1 35.51 31.56 61.19
CA MET A 1 34.84 32.58 60.36
C MET A 1 34.87 32.08 58.92
N PHE A 2 33.70 31.94 58.30
CA PHE A 2 33.41 31.44 56.95
C PHE A 2 33.36 29.92 56.69
N THR A 3 32.27 29.34 57.20
CA THR A 3 31.49 28.26 56.58
C THR A 3 31.16 28.62 55.11
N ARG A 4 31.54 27.79 54.14
CA ARG A 4 31.01 27.84 52.77
C ARG A 4 30.07 26.68 52.53
N ILE A 5 28.81 27.04 52.32
CA ILE A 5 27.67 26.19 52.04
C ILE A 5 27.81 25.61 50.63
N LEU A 6 27.73 24.28 50.52
CA LEU A 6 27.64 23.55 49.26
C LEU A 6 26.20 23.70 48.74
N ALA A 7 25.99 24.54 47.71
CA ALA A 7 24.70 24.65 47.04
C ALA A 7 24.52 23.46 46.10
N LEU A 8 23.69 22.50 46.51
CA LEU A 8 23.18 21.44 45.63
C LEU A 8 22.25 22.08 44.60
N VAL A 9 22.71 22.22 43.37
CA VAL A 9 21.85 22.53 42.22
C VAL A 9 21.06 21.27 41.89
N VAL A 10 19.84 21.19 42.42
CA VAL A 10 18.84 20.22 41.96
C VAL A 10 18.35 20.70 40.59
N LEU A 11 18.95 20.17 39.53
CA LEU A 11 18.40 20.28 38.19
C LEU A 11 17.01 19.61 38.19
N PRO A 12 15.93 20.31 37.84
CA PRO A 12 14.66 19.65 37.61
C PRO A 12 14.85 18.76 36.37
N PHE A 13 14.91 17.45 36.59
CA PHE A 13 14.58 16.49 35.54
C PHE A 13 13.16 16.84 35.09
N ALA A 14 13.04 17.57 33.99
CA ALA A 14 11.81 17.65 33.25
C ALA A 14 11.48 16.20 32.87
N LEU A 15 10.49 15.61 33.55
CA LEU A 15 9.82 14.42 33.10
C LEU A 15 9.30 14.74 31.70
N ALA A 16 10.06 14.34 30.68
CA ALA A 16 9.54 14.29 29.33
C ALA A 16 8.32 13.39 29.43
N PHE A 17 7.13 13.98 29.32
CA PHE A 17 5.89 13.25 29.26
C PHE A 17 6.07 12.20 28.15
N GLY A 18 6.22 10.95 28.57
CA GLY A 18 6.14 9.80 27.68
C GLY A 18 4.73 9.74 27.16
N GLY A 19 4.43 10.60 26.17
CA GLY A 19 3.19 10.55 25.42
C GLY A 19 3.09 9.14 24.86
N SER A 20 2.08 8.41 25.29
CA SER A 20 1.77 7.09 24.76
C SER A 20 1.78 7.15 23.23
N LEU A 21 2.64 6.35 22.59
CA LEU A 21 2.67 6.20 21.14
C LEU A 21 1.28 5.72 20.69
N THR A 22 0.51 6.56 20.00
CA THR A 22 -0.88 6.26 19.61
C THR A 22 -1.20 6.69 18.18
N LEU A 23 -2.02 5.90 17.46
CA LEU A 23 -2.70 6.26 16.22
C LEU A 23 -4.13 6.77 16.47
N ALA A 24 -4.58 6.75 17.74
CA ALA A 24 -5.87 7.29 18.11
C ALA A 24 -5.91 8.79 17.85
N LEU A 25 -7.09 9.27 17.46
CA LEU A 25 -7.38 10.67 17.20
C LEU A 25 -8.60 11.07 18.03
N PRO A 26 -8.73 12.34 18.40
CA PRO A 26 -10.01 12.89 18.89
C PRO A 26 -11.14 12.53 17.92
N ALA A 27 -12.33 12.25 18.45
CA ALA A 27 -13.46 11.73 17.66
C ALA A 27 -13.76 12.50 16.35
N PRO A 28 -13.73 13.86 16.32
CA PRO A 28 -13.93 14.59 15.07
C PRO A 28 -12.85 14.33 14.00
N LEU A 29 -11.58 14.22 14.41
CA LEU A 29 -10.47 13.92 13.51
C LEU A 29 -10.47 12.45 13.08
N MET A 30 -10.89 11.55 13.98
CA MET A 30 -11.11 10.14 13.64
C MET A 30 -12.15 10.01 12.52
N GLN A 31 -13.30 10.67 12.66
CA GLN A 31 -14.36 10.65 11.66
C GLN A 31 -13.89 11.22 10.32
N LEU A 32 -13.16 12.34 10.32
CA LEU A 32 -12.58 12.89 9.09
C LEU A 32 -11.59 11.92 8.44
N SER A 33 -10.73 11.26 9.22
CA SER A 33 -9.77 10.27 8.72
C SER A 33 -10.45 9.03 8.13
N GLU A 34 -11.57 8.58 8.70
CA GLU A 34 -12.41 7.52 8.13
C GLU A 34 -12.99 7.96 6.77
N GLN A 35 -13.53 9.18 6.69
CA GLN A 35 -14.07 9.72 5.44
C GLN A 35 -13.00 9.93 4.35
N VAL A 36 -11.75 10.27 4.71
CA VAL A 36 -10.63 10.29 3.75
C VAL A 36 -10.45 8.93 3.07
N THR A 37 -10.57 7.85 3.86
CA THR A 37 -10.45 6.48 3.36
C THR A 37 -11.64 6.11 2.49
N GLU A 38 -12.85 6.40 2.94
CA GLU A 38 -14.08 6.15 2.17
C GLU A 38 -14.04 6.86 0.82
N LYS A 39 -13.63 8.14 0.78
CA LYS A 39 -13.50 8.91 -0.45
C LYS A 39 -12.40 8.36 -1.37
N SER A 40 -11.26 7.96 -0.80
CA SER A 40 -10.19 7.32 -1.59
C SER A 40 -10.65 6.02 -2.22
N MET A 41 -11.38 5.18 -1.47
CA MET A 41 -11.95 3.93 -1.97
C MET A 41 -13.13 4.14 -2.93
N ALA A 42 -13.78 5.30 -2.88
CA ALA A 42 -14.75 5.73 -3.88
C ALA A 42 -14.08 6.37 -5.13
N LEU A 43 -12.74 6.40 -5.18
CA LEU A 43 -11.94 7.04 -6.23
C LEU A 43 -12.16 8.56 -6.34
N ASP A 44 -12.72 9.18 -5.30
CA ASP A 44 -12.89 10.63 -5.16
C ASP A 44 -11.66 11.22 -4.45
N TYR A 45 -10.53 11.24 -5.16
CA TYR A 45 -9.24 11.69 -4.60
C TYR A 45 -9.24 13.18 -4.24
N ASP A 46 -9.99 14.01 -4.96
CA ASP A 46 -10.09 15.44 -4.66
C ASP A 46 -10.90 15.68 -3.39
N GLY A 47 -12.01 14.94 -3.21
CA GLY A 47 -12.77 14.92 -1.96
C GLY A 47 -11.95 14.39 -0.78
N ALA A 48 -11.22 13.28 -0.97
CA ALA A 48 -10.31 12.74 0.03
C ALA A 48 -9.22 13.75 0.43
N MET A 49 -8.61 14.43 -0.55
CA MET A 49 -7.62 15.47 -0.34
C MET A 49 -8.19 16.67 0.43
N ALA A 50 -9.41 17.10 0.10
CA ALA A 50 -10.08 18.20 0.80
C ALA A 50 -10.32 17.86 2.28
N LEU A 51 -10.73 16.62 2.58
CA LEU A 51 -10.91 16.13 3.95
C LEU A 51 -9.58 16.03 4.70
N ALA A 52 -8.52 15.52 4.06
CA ALA A 52 -7.19 15.44 4.66
C ALA A 52 -6.65 16.84 5.04
N LYS A 53 -6.90 17.85 4.20
CA LYS A 53 -6.58 19.25 4.52
C LYS A 53 -7.38 19.80 5.70
N LYS A 54 -8.64 19.38 5.90
CA LYS A 54 -9.41 19.74 7.09
C LYS A 54 -8.79 19.15 8.35
N VAL A 55 -8.34 17.88 8.30
CA VAL A 55 -7.58 17.27 9.40
C VAL A 55 -6.32 18.07 9.67
N ARG A 56 -5.60 18.46 8.61
CA ARG A 56 -4.37 19.27 8.69
C ARG A 56 -4.56 20.62 9.39
N GLY A 57 -5.71 21.26 9.19
CA GLY A 57 -6.05 22.51 9.88
C GLY A 57 -6.19 22.35 11.40
N SER A 58 -6.38 21.13 11.89
CA SER A 58 -6.47 20.82 13.34
C SER A 58 -5.21 20.14 13.87
N ASP A 59 -4.57 19.30 13.07
CA ASP A 59 -3.32 18.59 13.37
C ASP A 59 -2.48 18.50 12.10
N ASP A 60 -1.45 19.35 12.00
CA ASP A 60 -0.62 19.46 10.79
C ASP A 60 0.08 18.13 10.45
N GLY A 61 0.58 17.42 11.47
CA GLY A 61 1.29 16.16 11.30
C GLY A 61 0.40 15.06 10.73
N VAL A 62 -0.76 14.83 11.35
CA VAL A 62 -1.73 13.82 10.92
C VAL A 62 -2.29 14.15 9.54
N GLY A 63 -2.72 15.39 9.32
CA GLY A 63 -3.26 15.82 8.04
C GLY A 63 -2.24 15.74 6.90
N CYS A 64 -0.98 16.09 7.16
CA CYS A 64 0.10 15.95 6.19
C CYS A 64 0.33 14.48 5.80
N VAL A 65 0.29 13.54 6.75
CA VAL A 65 0.39 12.11 6.44
C VAL A 65 -0.78 11.64 5.58
N LEU A 66 -2.02 11.99 5.96
CA LEU A 66 -3.23 11.61 5.21
C LEU A 66 -3.25 12.18 3.79
N GLU A 67 -2.86 13.45 3.60
CA GLU A 67 -2.75 14.04 2.27
C GLU A 67 -1.84 13.22 1.35
N ASN A 68 -0.73 12.72 1.90
CA ASN A 68 0.26 11.98 1.11
C ASN A 68 -0.13 10.52 0.90
N ILE A 69 -0.89 9.89 1.81
CA ILE A 69 -1.56 8.60 1.56
C ILE A 69 -2.52 8.74 0.36
N VAL A 70 -3.31 9.81 0.28
CA VAL A 70 -4.20 10.05 -0.88
C VAL A 70 -3.40 10.17 -2.18
N ARG A 71 -2.22 10.79 -2.15
CA ARG A 71 -1.33 10.88 -3.33
C ARG A 71 -0.78 9.53 -3.75
N VAL A 72 -0.36 8.72 -2.79
CA VAL A 72 0.09 7.34 -3.03
C VAL A 72 -1.04 6.51 -3.64
N SER A 73 -2.27 6.58 -3.11
CA SER A 73 -3.44 5.91 -3.68
C SER A 73 -3.75 6.36 -5.11
N ARG A 74 -3.61 7.67 -5.40
CA ARG A 74 -3.79 8.21 -6.75
C ARG A 74 -2.72 7.70 -7.71
N TYR A 75 -1.48 7.56 -7.27
CA TYR A 75 -0.43 6.89 -8.06
C TYR A 75 -0.78 5.43 -8.33
N ASP A 76 -1.21 4.69 -7.32
CA ASP A 76 -1.56 3.27 -7.48
C ASP A 76 -2.71 3.02 -8.46
N ASP A 77 -3.73 3.89 -8.49
CA ASP A 77 -4.87 3.79 -9.42
C ASP A 77 -4.56 4.37 -10.82
N LEU A 78 -3.94 5.55 -10.87
CA LEU A 78 -3.84 6.35 -12.10
C LEU A 78 -2.45 6.32 -12.74
N GLY A 79 -1.41 5.98 -11.99
CA GLY A 79 -0.02 6.14 -12.43
C GLY A 79 0.46 7.58 -12.34
N ASP A 80 -0.14 8.38 -11.45
CA ASP A 80 0.22 9.78 -11.24
C ASP A 80 1.57 9.89 -10.49
N THR A 81 2.66 9.75 -11.25
CA THR A 81 4.03 9.82 -10.75
C THR A 81 4.37 11.19 -10.15
N ALA A 82 3.77 12.27 -10.65
CA ALA A 82 3.92 13.59 -10.08
C ALA A 82 3.33 13.66 -8.66
N SER A 83 2.16 13.06 -8.44
CA SER A 83 1.58 12.91 -7.10
C SER A 83 2.48 12.07 -6.18
N LEU A 84 3.04 10.97 -6.66
CA LEU A 84 3.97 10.13 -5.90
C LEU A 84 5.23 10.91 -5.46
N LEU A 85 5.90 11.59 -6.40
CA LEU A 85 7.11 12.37 -6.11
C LEU A 85 6.81 13.51 -5.13
N LYS A 86 5.67 14.19 -5.29
CA LYS A 86 5.21 15.21 -4.35
C LYS A 86 4.93 14.63 -2.96
N ALA A 87 4.40 13.41 -2.89
CA ALA A 87 4.21 12.70 -1.62
C ALA A 87 5.54 12.50 -0.91
N GLY A 88 6.58 12.05 -1.62
CA GLY A 88 7.93 11.86 -1.06
C GLY A 88 8.50 13.15 -0.45
N VAL A 89 8.50 14.25 -1.22
CA VAL A 89 9.02 15.56 -0.76
C VAL A 89 8.25 16.08 0.47
N ASN A 90 6.93 15.91 0.49
CA ASN A 90 6.11 16.37 1.60
C ASN A 90 6.29 15.48 2.83
N LEU A 91 6.31 14.16 2.66
CA LEU A 91 6.51 13.20 3.75
C LEU A 91 7.85 13.43 4.43
N GLU A 92 8.92 13.83 3.74
CA GLU A 92 10.19 14.21 4.37
C GLU A 92 10.08 15.41 5.31
N LYS A 93 9.07 16.27 5.13
CA LYS A 93 8.89 17.54 5.86
C LYS A 93 7.72 17.53 6.86
N CYS A 94 6.81 16.56 6.81
CA CYS A 94 5.65 16.53 7.72
C CYS A 94 6.12 16.47 9.17
N ALA A 95 5.58 17.35 10.01
CA ALA A 95 5.87 17.41 11.44
C ALA A 95 4.97 16.45 12.25
N SER A 96 4.96 15.16 11.90
CA SER A 96 4.21 14.16 12.66
C SER A 96 5.01 13.63 13.85
N THR A 97 4.31 13.11 14.86
CA THR A 97 4.90 12.57 16.09
C THR A 97 4.32 11.19 16.42
N GLY A 98 4.97 10.44 17.31
CA GLY A 98 4.45 9.17 17.81
C GLY A 98 4.25 8.11 16.71
N LEU A 99 3.11 7.43 16.71
CA LEU A 99 2.82 6.43 15.67
C LEU A 99 2.45 7.03 14.32
N TRP A 100 2.06 8.31 14.26
CA TRP A 100 1.90 9.03 13.00
C TRP A 100 3.25 9.36 12.33
N GLU A 101 4.32 9.51 13.12
CA GLU A 101 5.70 9.55 12.61
C GLU A 101 6.13 8.19 12.06
N ALA A 102 5.74 7.09 12.72
CA ALA A 102 5.96 5.75 12.19
C ALA A 102 5.22 5.54 10.86
N LEU A 103 3.94 5.93 10.77
CA LEU A 103 3.16 5.83 9.55
C LEU A 103 3.73 6.71 8.42
N ARG A 104 4.13 7.95 8.73
CA ARG A 104 4.83 8.84 7.78
C ARG A 104 6.06 8.15 7.19
N LYS A 105 6.91 7.55 8.03
CA LYS A 105 8.11 6.81 7.59
C LYS A 105 7.75 5.56 6.79
N PHE A 106 6.69 4.86 7.16
CA PHE A 106 6.22 3.69 6.44
C PHE A 106 5.85 4.06 4.98
N GLU A 107 5.04 5.10 4.80
CA GLU A 107 4.67 5.63 3.49
C GLU A 107 5.87 6.20 2.73
N LEU A 108 6.78 6.92 3.41
CA LEU A 108 7.98 7.45 2.79
C LEU A 108 8.89 6.33 2.27
N GLY A 109 9.01 5.23 3.02
CA GLY A 109 9.79 4.06 2.59
C GLY A 109 9.21 3.40 1.33
N TYR A 110 7.87 3.36 1.22
CA TYR A 110 7.19 2.94 -0.01
C TYR A 110 7.53 3.87 -1.18
N VAL A 111 7.34 5.19 -1.03
CA VAL A 111 7.64 6.18 -2.08
C VAL A 111 9.12 6.13 -2.51
N GLN A 112 10.03 5.96 -1.57
CA GLN A 112 11.47 5.81 -1.87
C GLN A 112 11.73 4.55 -2.70
N SER A 113 11.06 3.44 -2.40
CA SER A 113 11.21 2.19 -3.15
C SER A 113 10.68 2.32 -4.58
N GLU A 114 9.48 2.87 -4.75
CA GLU A 114 8.85 3.10 -6.05
C GLU A 114 9.61 4.11 -6.92
N SER A 115 10.32 5.06 -6.30
CA SER A 115 11.17 6.04 -7.02
C SER A 115 12.60 5.55 -7.27
N GLY A 116 12.88 4.25 -7.13
CA GLY A 116 14.17 3.62 -7.44
C GLY A 116 15.20 3.65 -6.31
N HIS A 117 14.85 4.11 -5.11
CA HIS A 117 15.74 4.15 -3.94
C HIS A 117 15.46 2.98 -2.99
N SER A 118 15.39 1.76 -3.52
CA SER A 118 14.94 0.55 -2.80
C SER A 118 15.65 0.29 -1.46
N VAL A 119 16.98 0.47 -1.39
CA VAL A 119 17.74 0.30 -0.14
C VAL A 119 17.36 1.35 0.91
N LYS A 120 17.27 2.62 0.50
CA LYS A 120 16.84 3.72 1.39
C LYS A 120 15.40 3.48 1.86
N GLY A 121 14.52 3.09 0.94
CA GLY A 121 13.14 2.75 1.23
C GLY A 121 13.02 1.63 2.27
N ALA A 122 13.73 0.52 2.07
CA ALA A 122 13.75 -0.60 3.01
C ALA A 122 14.23 -0.18 4.41
N MET A 123 15.27 0.66 4.49
CA MET A 123 15.79 1.17 5.76
C MET A 123 14.79 2.10 6.46
N THR A 124 14.12 2.98 5.71
CA THR A 124 13.09 3.87 6.23
C THR A 124 11.88 3.07 6.74
N THR A 125 11.38 2.08 5.99
CA THR A 125 10.29 1.19 6.42
C THR A 125 10.68 0.37 7.65
N ARG A 126 11.93 -0.13 7.73
CA ARG A 126 12.43 -0.80 8.93
C ARG A 126 12.41 0.11 10.16
N SER A 127 12.78 1.38 10.01
CA SER A 127 12.71 2.35 11.11
C SER A 127 11.26 2.58 11.56
N ALA A 128 10.29 2.60 10.65
CA ALA A 128 8.87 2.68 10.98
C ALA A 128 8.41 1.44 11.75
N ALA A 129 8.75 0.25 11.25
CA ALA A 129 8.32 -1.02 11.83
C ALA A 129 8.72 -1.19 13.29
N LYS A 130 9.94 -0.74 13.67
CA LYS A 130 10.38 -0.77 15.08
C LYS A 130 9.48 0.04 16.02
N LEU A 131 8.96 1.19 15.57
CA LEU A 131 8.05 2.01 16.36
C LEU A 131 6.67 1.35 16.51
N PHE A 132 6.26 0.55 15.51
CA PHE A 132 5.01 -0.19 15.56
C PHE A 132 5.09 -1.47 16.42
N GLU A 133 6.25 -2.11 16.46
CA GLU A 133 6.50 -3.38 17.19
C GLU A 133 6.17 -3.28 18.68
N GLU A 134 6.49 -2.15 19.29
CA GLU A 134 6.32 -1.91 20.74
C GLU A 134 4.90 -1.47 21.12
N SER A 135 4.04 -1.19 20.14
CA SER A 135 2.71 -0.64 20.39
C SER A 135 1.69 -1.72 20.76
N PRO A 136 0.86 -1.51 21.80
CA PRO A 136 -0.27 -2.39 22.10
C PRO A 136 -1.45 -2.19 21.13
N GLU A 137 -1.45 -1.12 20.33
CA GLU A 137 -2.56 -0.83 19.41
C GLU A 137 -2.63 -1.82 18.26
N GLN A 138 -3.83 -2.31 17.99
CA GLN A 138 -4.05 -3.32 16.95
C GLN A 138 -3.63 -2.83 15.55
N GLU A 139 -3.94 -1.57 15.20
CA GLU A 139 -3.54 -1.00 13.89
C GLU A 139 -2.02 -0.87 13.76
N ALA A 140 -1.33 -0.47 14.83
CA ALA A 140 0.13 -0.45 14.85
C ALA A 140 0.73 -1.85 14.66
N ARG A 141 0.21 -2.85 15.38
CA ARG A 141 0.62 -4.24 15.22
C ARG A 141 0.35 -4.77 13.81
N ALA A 142 -0.71 -4.32 13.15
CA ALA A 142 -0.97 -4.67 11.75
C ALA A 142 0.08 -4.08 10.81
N PHE A 143 0.48 -2.81 10.96
CA PHE A 143 1.61 -2.25 10.19
C PHE A 143 2.92 -3.00 10.43
N TYR A 144 3.23 -3.35 11.69
CA TYR A 144 4.39 -4.19 11.99
C TYR A 144 4.30 -5.57 11.32
N ALA A 145 3.13 -6.21 11.37
CA ALA A 145 2.90 -7.53 10.77
C ALA A 145 3.17 -7.53 9.25
N ILE A 146 2.90 -6.42 8.54
CA ILE A 146 3.25 -6.28 7.12
C ILE A 146 4.75 -6.47 6.91
N TYR A 147 5.55 -5.71 7.65
CA TYR A 147 7.00 -5.74 7.56
C TYR A 147 7.58 -7.07 8.07
N ALA A 148 7.14 -7.51 9.24
CA ALA A 148 7.66 -8.69 9.93
C ALA A 148 7.46 -9.97 9.10
N TYR A 149 6.35 -10.07 8.36
CA TYR A 149 6.11 -11.18 7.44
C TYR A 149 7.23 -11.36 6.40
N TYR A 150 7.64 -10.27 5.74
CA TYR A 150 8.68 -10.35 4.70
C TYR A 150 10.07 -10.54 5.29
N ILE A 151 10.32 -10.01 6.49
CA ILE A 151 11.56 -10.29 7.24
C ILE A 151 11.65 -11.76 7.63
N ASP A 152 10.58 -12.35 8.14
CA ASP A 152 10.58 -13.78 8.51
C ASP A 152 10.69 -14.67 7.27
N LYS A 153 10.05 -14.31 6.15
CA LYS A 153 10.24 -14.98 4.86
C LYS A 153 11.71 -14.91 4.39
N SER A 154 12.36 -13.76 4.50
CA SER A 154 13.75 -13.56 4.01
C SER A 154 14.79 -14.32 4.84
N PHE A 155 14.47 -14.58 6.12
CA PHE A 155 15.36 -15.29 7.04
C PHE A 155 14.82 -16.67 7.43
N SER A 156 13.90 -17.25 6.66
CA SER A 156 13.31 -18.57 6.98
C SER A 156 14.29 -19.72 6.89
N TRP A 157 15.45 -19.50 6.25
CA TRP A 157 16.56 -20.47 6.18
C TRP A 157 17.42 -20.50 7.44
N VAL A 158 17.27 -19.54 8.36
CA VAL A 158 18.07 -19.45 9.59
C VAL A 158 17.52 -20.44 10.63
N PRO A 159 18.28 -21.47 11.05
CA PRO A 159 17.73 -22.61 11.80
C PRO A 159 17.20 -22.29 13.22
N PHE A 160 17.57 -21.14 13.79
CA PHE A 160 17.15 -20.72 15.14
C PHE A 160 16.08 -19.63 15.13
N LYS A 161 15.56 -19.28 13.96
CA LYS A 161 14.53 -18.26 13.81
C LYS A 161 13.17 -18.92 13.65
N SER A 162 12.27 -18.68 14.61
CA SER A 162 10.88 -19.14 14.52
C SER A 162 10.14 -18.44 13.38
N ASP A 163 9.42 -19.20 12.55
CA ASP A 163 8.55 -18.67 11.51
C ASP A 163 7.20 -18.26 12.11
N ARG A 164 7.00 -16.95 12.33
CA ARG A 164 5.75 -16.40 12.88
C ARG A 164 4.80 -15.87 11.81
N ARG A 165 5.00 -16.22 10.53
CA ARG A 165 4.20 -15.66 9.43
C ARG A 165 2.71 -15.94 9.58
N SER A 166 2.30 -17.08 10.13
CA SER A 166 0.89 -17.37 10.42
C SER A 166 0.27 -16.40 11.43
N GLU A 167 1.02 -16.01 12.46
CA GLU A 167 0.58 -15.05 13.48
C GLU A 167 0.37 -13.66 12.87
N TYR A 168 1.30 -13.21 12.02
CA TYR A 168 1.18 -11.92 11.33
C TYR A 168 -0.04 -11.87 10.41
N LEU A 169 -0.32 -12.96 9.68
CA LEU A 169 -1.52 -13.08 8.84
C LEU A 169 -2.79 -12.99 9.68
N ALA A 170 -2.83 -13.65 10.84
CA ALA A 170 -3.99 -13.61 11.75
C ALA A 170 -4.23 -12.21 12.33
N VAL A 171 -3.17 -11.51 12.74
CA VAL A 171 -3.25 -10.11 13.17
C VAL A 171 -3.79 -9.24 12.05
N LEU A 172 -3.23 -9.33 10.84
CA LEU A 172 -3.67 -8.55 9.69
C LEU A 172 -5.13 -8.81 9.34
N ASP A 173 -5.57 -10.06 9.34
CA ASP A 173 -6.95 -10.41 9.00
C ASP A 173 -7.96 -9.85 10.01
N SER A 174 -7.64 -9.98 11.31
CA SER A 174 -8.46 -9.44 12.39
C SER A 174 -8.61 -7.92 12.26
N VAL A 175 -7.49 -7.21 12.05
CA VAL A 175 -7.49 -5.74 11.97
C VAL A 175 -8.09 -5.23 10.66
N ALA A 176 -7.84 -5.89 9.53
CA ALA A 176 -8.46 -5.53 8.25
C ALA A 176 -10.00 -5.63 8.30
N THR A 177 -10.54 -6.52 9.14
CA THR A 177 -11.99 -6.66 9.32
C THR A 177 -12.57 -5.46 10.09
N GLY A 178 -11.92 -5.06 11.18
CA GLY A 178 -12.42 -4.03 12.11
C GLY A 178 -11.98 -2.59 11.83
N SER A 179 -10.87 -2.37 11.13
CA SER A 179 -10.38 -1.02 10.83
C SER A 179 -11.33 -0.29 9.87
N LYS A 180 -11.55 1.00 10.13
CA LYS A 180 -12.27 1.89 9.23
C LYS A 180 -11.34 2.76 8.38
N ARG A 181 -10.13 3.04 8.88
CA ARG A 181 -9.17 3.96 8.24
C ARG A 181 -8.14 3.27 7.35
N PHE A 182 -7.67 2.09 7.77
CA PHE A 182 -6.51 1.45 7.12
C PHE A 182 -6.85 0.05 6.59
N TRP A 183 -8.12 -0.36 6.64
CA TRP A 183 -8.53 -1.66 6.14
C TRP A 183 -8.12 -1.95 4.68
N PRO A 184 -8.12 -0.99 3.72
CA PRO A 184 -7.71 -1.32 2.36
C PRO A 184 -6.24 -1.71 2.30
N LEU A 185 -5.39 -1.03 3.07
CA LEU A 185 -3.95 -1.30 3.14
C LEU A 185 -3.68 -2.67 3.78
N TYR A 186 -4.35 -2.98 4.90
CA TYR A 186 -4.19 -4.29 5.54
C TYR A 186 -4.75 -5.42 4.68
N LEU A 187 -5.92 -5.23 4.07
CA LEU A 187 -6.56 -6.23 3.23
C LEU A 187 -5.70 -6.54 1.99
N THR A 188 -5.23 -5.51 1.29
CA THR A 188 -4.42 -5.69 0.07
C THR A 188 -3.08 -6.34 0.41
N SER A 189 -2.41 -5.91 1.48
CA SER A 189 -1.20 -6.56 1.98
C SER A 189 -1.43 -8.05 2.26
N LEU A 190 -2.53 -8.37 2.96
CA LEU A 190 -2.91 -9.74 3.28
C LEU A 190 -3.15 -10.57 2.01
N VAL A 191 -3.84 -10.02 1.00
CA VAL A 191 -4.02 -10.71 -0.29
C VAL A 191 -2.68 -11.06 -0.94
N TRP A 192 -1.75 -10.10 -1.02
CA TRP A 192 -0.45 -10.32 -1.63
C TRP A 192 0.42 -11.30 -0.84
N MET A 193 0.31 -11.32 0.49
CA MET A 193 0.98 -12.33 1.30
C MET A 193 0.44 -13.75 1.04
N HIS A 194 -0.87 -13.91 0.85
CA HIS A 194 -1.44 -15.20 0.44
C HIS A 194 -1.03 -15.59 -0.98
N TYR A 195 -0.98 -14.62 -1.90
CA TYR A 195 -0.45 -14.82 -3.25
C TYR A 195 1.00 -15.34 -3.22
N ASP A 196 1.84 -14.74 -2.39
CA ASP A 196 3.24 -15.13 -2.17
C ASP A 196 3.39 -16.54 -1.60
N LYS A 197 2.39 -17.04 -0.86
CA LYS A 197 2.33 -18.41 -0.34
C LYS A 197 1.78 -19.42 -1.33
N GLY A 198 1.29 -18.97 -2.48
CA GLY A 198 0.55 -19.80 -3.43
C GLY A 198 -0.89 -20.10 -3.00
N ASP A 199 -1.40 -19.47 -1.94
CA ASP A 199 -2.77 -19.66 -1.45
C ASP A 199 -3.75 -18.71 -2.14
N PHE A 200 -3.94 -18.92 -3.44
CA PHE A 200 -4.77 -18.06 -4.28
C PHE A 200 -6.26 -18.15 -3.92
N ASN A 201 -6.70 -19.24 -3.29
CA ASN A 201 -8.08 -19.37 -2.81
C ASN A 201 -8.35 -18.42 -1.64
N ALA A 202 -7.43 -18.32 -0.67
CA ALA A 202 -7.55 -17.33 0.40
C ALA A 202 -7.46 -15.91 -0.17
N GLY A 203 -6.50 -15.63 -1.06
CA GLY A 203 -6.39 -14.34 -1.76
C GLY A 203 -7.68 -13.95 -2.48
N LEU A 204 -8.33 -14.91 -3.17
CA LEU A 204 -9.61 -14.68 -3.87
C LEU A 204 -10.74 -14.33 -2.90
N LYS A 205 -10.86 -15.07 -1.78
CA LYS A 205 -11.86 -14.79 -0.73
C LYS A 205 -11.67 -13.39 -0.13
N LEU A 206 -10.43 -12.99 0.11
CA LEU A 206 -10.09 -11.67 0.63
C LEU A 206 -10.43 -10.54 -0.36
N ALA A 207 -10.10 -10.73 -1.64
CA ALA A 207 -10.49 -9.79 -2.70
C ALA A 207 -12.02 -9.63 -2.79
N GLN A 208 -12.76 -10.74 -2.70
CA GLN A 208 -14.22 -10.74 -2.65
C GLN A 208 -14.76 -10.04 -1.41
N ARG A 209 -14.14 -10.22 -0.24
CA ARG A 209 -14.50 -9.49 0.99
C ARG A 209 -14.33 -7.98 0.83
N GLY A 210 -13.23 -7.53 0.22
CA GLY A 210 -13.03 -6.11 -0.11
C GLY A 210 -14.10 -5.57 -1.05
N LEU A 211 -14.42 -6.31 -2.12
CA LEU A 211 -15.48 -5.96 -3.07
C LEU A 211 -16.88 -5.98 -2.43
N GLY A 212 -17.08 -6.72 -1.33
CA GLY A 212 -18.30 -6.66 -0.52
C GLY A 212 -18.44 -5.33 0.23
N LYS A 213 -17.33 -4.68 0.61
CA LYS A 213 -17.33 -3.33 1.22
C LYS A 213 -17.46 -2.23 0.17
N VAL A 214 -16.77 -2.37 -0.96
CA VAL A 214 -16.75 -1.39 -2.06
C VAL A 214 -17.00 -2.09 -3.41
N PRO A 215 -18.27 -2.31 -3.78
CA PRO A 215 -18.62 -2.96 -5.02
C PRO A 215 -18.02 -2.24 -6.23
N ASN A 216 -17.57 -3.01 -7.23
CA ASN A 216 -17.00 -2.52 -8.48
C ASN A 216 -15.70 -1.69 -8.35
N HIS A 217 -15.01 -1.72 -7.20
CA HIS A 217 -13.73 -1.04 -7.06
C HIS A 217 -12.70 -1.58 -8.08
N PRO A 218 -12.20 -0.78 -9.03
CA PRO A 218 -11.36 -1.24 -10.13
C PRO A 218 -10.10 -1.99 -9.69
N VAL A 219 -9.35 -1.46 -8.71
CA VAL A 219 -8.13 -2.13 -8.20
C VAL A 219 -8.45 -3.49 -7.57
N LEU A 220 -9.47 -3.59 -6.70
CA LEU A 220 -9.85 -4.87 -6.09
C LEU A 220 -10.40 -5.89 -7.10
N LEU A 221 -11.03 -5.42 -8.20
CA LEU A 221 -11.40 -6.29 -9.31
C LEU A 221 -10.15 -6.85 -10.01
N GLN A 222 -9.12 -6.05 -10.27
CA GLN A 222 -7.86 -6.55 -10.82
C GLN A 222 -7.18 -7.55 -9.86
N VAL A 223 -7.14 -7.25 -8.56
CA VAL A 223 -6.64 -8.19 -7.54
C VAL A 223 -7.40 -9.51 -7.58
N LYS A 224 -8.74 -9.49 -7.70
CA LYS A 224 -9.56 -10.70 -7.89
C LYS A 224 -9.15 -11.45 -9.17
N ALA A 225 -8.94 -10.74 -10.27
CA ALA A 225 -8.53 -11.33 -11.54
C ALA A 225 -7.15 -11.98 -11.48
N ASP A 226 -6.20 -11.41 -10.74
CA ASP A 226 -4.89 -12.01 -10.50
C ASP A 226 -5.00 -13.35 -9.76
N MET A 227 -5.86 -13.43 -8.74
CA MET A 227 -6.10 -14.70 -8.04
C MET A 227 -6.76 -15.74 -8.97
N LEU A 228 -7.74 -15.32 -9.77
CA LEU A 228 -8.40 -16.19 -10.74
C LEU A 228 -7.43 -16.71 -11.79
N TYR A 229 -6.53 -15.85 -12.29
CA TYR A 229 -5.48 -16.24 -13.22
C TYR A 229 -4.58 -17.32 -12.62
N ARG A 230 -4.09 -17.14 -11.38
CA ARG A 230 -3.25 -18.14 -10.71
C ARG A 230 -3.98 -19.45 -10.43
N LEU A 231 -5.30 -19.41 -10.27
CA LEU A 231 -6.17 -20.58 -10.18
C LEU A 231 -6.51 -21.20 -11.54
N LYS A 232 -5.88 -20.74 -12.63
CA LYS A 232 -6.13 -21.17 -14.02
C LYS A 232 -7.56 -20.94 -14.50
N ARG A 233 -8.31 -20.05 -13.85
CA ARG A 233 -9.66 -19.63 -14.24
C ARG A 233 -9.58 -18.51 -15.27
N TYR A 234 -8.90 -18.78 -16.37
CA TYR A 234 -8.46 -17.78 -17.35
C TYR A 234 -9.60 -16.98 -17.98
N LYS A 235 -10.71 -17.65 -18.34
CA LYS A 235 -11.88 -16.96 -18.93
C LYS A 235 -12.46 -15.90 -18.00
N GLU A 236 -12.54 -16.20 -16.70
CA GLU A 236 -13.07 -15.27 -15.71
C GLU A 236 -12.09 -14.12 -15.44
N ALA A 237 -10.79 -14.42 -15.36
CA ALA A 237 -9.74 -13.41 -15.22
C ALA A 237 -9.72 -12.46 -16.43
N ALA A 238 -9.78 -12.99 -17.65
CA ALA A 238 -9.83 -12.22 -18.89
C ALA A 238 -11.05 -11.29 -18.91
N ALA A 239 -12.25 -11.80 -18.60
CA ALA A 239 -13.46 -10.99 -18.59
C ALA A 239 -13.36 -9.79 -17.64
N ILE A 240 -12.76 -9.97 -16.46
CA ILE A 240 -12.55 -8.86 -15.52
C ILE A 240 -11.53 -7.87 -16.09
N TYR A 241 -10.42 -8.33 -16.64
CA TYR A 241 -9.40 -7.45 -17.19
C TYR A 241 -9.84 -6.70 -18.45
N GLU A 242 -10.63 -7.32 -19.34
CA GLU A 242 -11.22 -6.65 -20.49
C GLU A 242 -12.15 -5.53 -20.05
N LYS A 243 -13.03 -5.80 -19.09
CA LYS A 243 -13.89 -4.78 -18.49
C LYS A 243 -13.05 -3.69 -17.82
N SER A 244 -12.04 -4.06 -17.06
CA SER A 244 -11.15 -3.12 -16.38
C SER A 244 -10.45 -2.19 -17.37
N ALA A 245 -9.89 -2.72 -18.45
CA ALA A 245 -9.27 -1.91 -19.50
C ALA A 245 -10.26 -0.92 -20.14
N ALA A 246 -11.50 -1.36 -20.43
CA ALA A 246 -12.54 -0.50 -20.97
C ALA A 246 -12.96 0.59 -19.97
N ASP A 247 -13.20 0.24 -18.71
CA ASP A 247 -13.58 1.17 -17.64
C ASP A 247 -12.49 2.24 -17.41
N TYR A 248 -11.22 1.82 -17.34
CA TYR A 248 -10.10 2.75 -17.16
C TYR A 248 -9.94 3.68 -18.36
N MET A 249 -10.05 3.15 -19.59
CA MET A 249 -10.01 3.98 -20.79
C MET A 249 -11.10 5.06 -20.76
N ALA A 250 -12.32 4.71 -20.36
CA ALA A 250 -13.43 5.65 -20.27
C ALA A 250 -13.29 6.66 -19.13
N ARG A 251 -12.85 6.22 -17.95
CA ARG A 251 -12.77 7.07 -16.73
C ARG A 251 -11.51 7.94 -16.69
N THR A 252 -10.38 7.40 -17.15
CA THR A 252 -9.04 7.97 -16.88
C THR A 252 -8.12 7.97 -18.10
N GLY A 253 -8.50 7.30 -19.20
CA GLY A 253 -7.61 7.01 -20.32
C GLY A 253 -6.62 5.88 -20.00
N LYS A 254 -5.42 5.98 -20.59
CA LYS A 254 -4.36 4.97 -20.51
C LYS A 254 -3.55 5.11 -19.22
N SER A 255 -4.16 4.85 -18.06
CA SER A 255 -3.50 4.86 -16.75
C SER A 255 -2.53 3.69 -16.54
N ILE A 256 -1.78 3.67 -15.43
CA ILE A 256 -0.98 2.50 -15.03
C ILE A 256 -1.84 1.23 -14.95
N ARG A 257 -3.03 1.33 -14.36
CA ARG A 257 -3.95 0.19 -14.20
C ARG A 257 -4.57 -0.25 -15.51
N TYR A 258 -4.76 0.65 -16.48
CA TYR A 258 -5.09 0.27 -17.85
C TYR A 258 -3.99 -0.62 -18.44
N TRP A 259 -2.72 -0.20 -18.33
CA TRP A 259 -1.61 -0.98 -18.88
C TRP A 259 -1.38 -2.31 -18.14
N CYS A 260 -1.56 -2.35 -16.82
CA CYS A 260 -1.59 -3.60 -16.08
C CYS A 260 -2.67 -4.55 -16.61
N ALA A 261 -3.85 -4.04 -16.98
CA ALA A 261 -4.90 -4.86 -17.58
C ALA A 261 -4.49 -5.37 -18.97
N VAL A 262 -3.93 -4.51 -19.83
CA VAL A 262 -3.43 -4.91 -21.16
C VAL A 262 -2.37 -6.01 -21.05
N MET A 263 -1.35 -5.81 -20.22
CA MET A 263 -0.26 -6.78 -20.00
C MET A 263 -0.78 -8.11 -19.46
N ASN A 264 -1.72 -8.07 -18.50
CA ASN A 264 -2.35 -9.29 -18.00
C ASN A 264 -3.17 -10.01 -19.08
N LEU A 265 -3.88 -9.29 -19.95
CA LEU A 265 -4.63 -9.90 -21.05
C LEU A 265 -3.73 -10.58 -22.07
N VAL A 266 -2.56 -10.00 -22.39
CA VAL A 266 -1.55 -10.66 -23.23
C VAL A 266 -1.16 -12.00 -22.63
N ARG A 267 -0.79 -12.02 -21.34
CA ARG A 267 -0.42 -13.25 -20.64
C ARG A 267 -1.54 -14.27 -20.58
N ILE A 268 -2.74 -13.84 -20.20
CA ILE A 268 -3.90 -14.72 -20.03
C ILE A 268 -4.25 -15.38 -21.37
N TYR A 269 -4.31 -14.60 -22.46
CA TYR A 269 -4.63 -15.15 -23.78
C TYR A 269 -3.53 -16.02 -24.35
N ALA A 270 -2.25 -15.74 -24.03
CA ALA A 270 -1.15 -16.66 -24.32
C ALA A 270 -1.35 -18.01 -23.63
N ASP A 271 -1.70 -18.02 -22.33
CA ASP A 271 -1.93 -19.26 -21.56
C ASP A 271 -3.21 -20.01 -21.98
N MET A 272 -4.18 -19.32 -22.57
CA MET A 272 -5.35 -19.92 -23.18
C MET A 272 -5.10 -20.49 -24.58
N GLY A 273 -3.95 -20.18 -25.21
CA GLY A 273 -3.67 -20.51 -26.60
C GLY A 273 -4.44 -19.66 -27.63
N ASP A 274 -5.10 -18.58 -27.20
CA ASP A 274 -5.82 -17.66 -28.08
C ASP A 274 -4.86 -16.64 -28.69
N LYS A 275 -4.14 -17.07 -29.72
CA LYS A 275 -3.11 -16.25 -30.38
C LYS A 275 -3.67 -14.97 -30.98
N VAL A 276 -4.92 -14.98 -31.46
CA VAL A 276 -5.55 -13.83 -32.09
C VAL A 276 -5.80 -12.73 -31.06
N LYS A 277 -6.43 -13.08 -29.93
CA LYS A 277 -6.66 -12.09 -28.87
C LYS A 277 -5.36 -11.66 -28.20
N MET A 278 -4.44 -12.59 -27.95
CA MET A 278 -3.13 -12.28 -27.39
C MET A 278 -2.43 -11.21 -28.23
N GLN A 279 -2.35 -11.41 -29.56
CA GLN A 279 -1.69 -10.46 -30.46
C GLN A 279 -2.41 -9.10 -30.48
N ALA A 280 -3.75 -9.08 -30.52
CA ALA A 280 -4.53 -7.85 -30.49
C ALA A 280 -4.29 -7.01 -29.22
N TRP A 281 -4.04 -7.66 -28.07
CA TRP A 281 -3.66 -6.97 -26.83
C TRP A 281 -2.17 -6.57 -26.83
N ARG A 282 -1.29 -7.43 -27.36
CA ARG A 282 0.16 -7.15 -27.46
C ARG A 282 0.44 -5.93 -28.31
N GLU A 283 -0.26 -5.77 -29.44
CA GLU A 283 -0.12 -4.61 -30.33
C GLU A 283 -0.35 -3.27 -29.62
N LYS A 284 -1.18 -3.23 -28.57
CA LYS A 284 -1.40 -2.00 -27.79
C LYS A 284 -0.16 -1.56 -27.03
N LEU A 285 0.76 -2.48 -26.73
CA LEU A 285 2.01 -2.17 -26.02
C LEU A 285 3.01 -1.40 -26.92
N ASN A 286 2.75 -1.28 -28.23
CA ASN A 286 3.54 -0.42 -29.12
C ASN A 286 3.24 1.08 -28.95
N ASP A 287 2.24 1.42 -28.14
CA ASP A 287 1.84 2.79 -27.87
C ASP A 287 2.91 3.59 -27.11
N ASP A 288 3.14 4.83 -27.53
CA ASP A 288 4.16 5.69 -26.93
C ASP A 288 3.88 6.03 -25.46
N THR A 289 2.61 6.02 -25.03
CA THR A 289 2.26 6.22 -23.62
C THR A 289 2.62 5.01 -22.76
N PHE A 290 2.53 3.78 -23.30
CA PHE A 290 3.05 2.60 -22.62
C PHE A 290 4.56 2.66 -22.47
N LYS A 291 5.29 2.97 -23.56
CA LYS A 291 6.77 3.06 -23.54
C LYS A 291 7.28 4.01 -22.46
N LYS A 292 6.60 5.16 -22.26
CA LYS A 292 6.93 6.14 -21.21
C LYS A 292 6.65 5.62 -19.79
N MET A 293 5.70 4.70 -19.63
CA MET A 293 5.30 4.14 -18.34
C MET A 293 5.88 2.75 -18.06
N LYS A 294 6.56 2.10 -19.00
CA LYS A 294 7.11 0.73 -18.86
C LYS A 294 7.91 0.56 -17.57
N ASN A 295 8.74 1.55 -17.21
CA ASN A 295 9.58 1.53 -16.02
C ASN A 295 8.81 1.65 -14.69
N TRP A 296 7.54 2.03 -14.74
CA TRP A 296 6.65 2.12 -13.59
C TRP A 296 5.71 0.90 -13.49
N MET A 297 5.76 -0.01 -14.46
CA MET A 297 4.95 -1.24 -14.41
C MET A 297 5.49 -2.18 -13.31
N PRO A 298 4.62 -3.01 -12.70
CA PRO A 298 5.08 -4.00 -11.75
C PRO A 298 6.17 -4.91 -12.34
N GLY A 299 7.32 -4.98 -11.67
CA GLY A 299 8.46 -5.81 -12.09
C GLY A 299 8.09 -7.26 -12.32
N SER A 300 7.24 -7.82 -11.45
CA SER A 300 6.77 -9.21 -11.57
C SER A 300 5.97 -9.50 -12.85
N LEU A 301 5.32 -8.49 -13.43
CA LEU A 301 4.53 -8.64 -14.66
C LEU A 301 5.39 -8.38 -15.90
N THR A 302 6.25 -7.37 -15.84
CA THR A 302 7.21 -7.09 -16.93
C THR A 302 8.19 -8.24 -17.11
N ASP A 303 8.83 -8.70 -16.04
CA ASP A 303 9.77 -9.82 -16.06
C ASP A 303 9.14 -11.11 -16.60
N ASP A 304 7.87 -11.37 -16.28
CA ASP A 304 7.15 -12.56 -16.73
C ASP A 304 6.84 -12.50 -18.22
N LEU A 305 6.41 -11.36 -18.74
CA LEU A 305 6.18 -11.20 -20.17
C LEU A 305 7.49 -11.21 -20.97
N ASP A 306 8.55 -10.56 -20.46
CA ASP A 306 9.87 -10.53 -21.09
C ASP A 306 10.46 -11.95 -21.18
N LYS A 307 10.41 -12.74 -20.09
CA LYS A 307 10.88 -14.15 -20.07
C LYS A 307 10.14 -15.08 -21.02
N ARG A 308 8.96 -14.66 -21.49
CA ARG A 308 8.08 -15.43 -22.37
C ARG A 308 8.05 -14.88 -23.80
N ASP A 309 8.90 -13.91 -24.12
CA ASP A 309 8.93 -13.21 -25.41
C ASP A 309 7.56 -12.61 -25.81
N LEU A 310 6.81 -12.14 -24.80
CA LEU A 310 5.49 -11.51 -24.94
C LEU A 310 5.54 -9.98 -24.87
N LEU A 311 6.70 -9.43 -24.52
CA LEU A 311 7.03 -8.01 -24.67
C LEU A 311 8.06 -7.88 -25.81
N ASP A 312 7.95 -6.79 -26.56
CA ASP A 312 8.88 -6.43 -27.63
C ASP A 312 10.12 -5.71 -27.07
#